data_AF-A0A952WS46-F1
#
_entry.id   AF-A0A952WS46-F1
#
_cell.length_a   1.000
_cell.length_b   1.000
_cell.length_c   1.000
_cell.angle_alpha   90.00
_cell.angle_beta   90.00
_cell.angle_gamma   90.00
#
_symmetry.space_group_name_H-M   'P 1'
#
loop_
_entity.id
_entity.type
_entity.pdbx_description
1 polymer ?
#
loop_
_entity_poly.entity_id
_entity_poly.type
_entity_poly.pdbx_seq_one_letter_code
_entity_poly.pdbx_strand_id
1 'polypeptide(L)'
;MTSATFDTRNFEPEPDVLEPERMSILAILALVFGLICFIPLLPLLGIVCGISGLISINRSRGRLAGTGMAIAGLILGLLFTALQGAIGLGMVKALQMVSKEMVAPASALASSLDNQDFEAVRQSLVVAARPLATDEAGRAFRDGYRDELGAFKSIPEGWDLVMAYASLGSQFQSMQNLQGVQGRNDLLPFPATFEKGTGLLLLTFEQPSNNAVPGKDRIFYFKNVALIMPSGKVINLIDPDSAAMIAPAIKVKEPPQPPDSPDSPELPDSTAQDDSTDAGQGGR
;
A
#
# COMPACT_ATOMS: atom_id res chain seq x y z
N MET A 1 -95.49 34.65 -32.13
CA MET A 1 -94.09 34.95 -32.53
C MET A 1 -93.49 35.68 -31.34
N THR A 2 -92.50 35.18 -30.61
CA THR A 2 -91.37 34.32 -30.96
C THR A 2 -90.80 33.74 -29.66
N SER A 3 -90.68 32.41 -29.56
CA SER A 3 -89.85 31.77 -28.53
C SER A 3 -88.40 32.12 -28.78
N ALA A 4 -87.73 32.73 -27.81
CA ALA A 4 -86.28 32.89 -27.83
C ALA A 4 -85.64 31.55 -27.45
N THR A 5 -85.20 30.81 -28.47
CA THR A 5 -84.38 29.61 -28.33
C THR A 5 -83.00 30.03 -27.81
N PHE A 6 -82.68 29.66 -26.56
CA PHE A 6 -81.35 29.83 -26.00
C PHE A 6 -80.40 28.85 -26.71
N ASP A 7 -79.54 29.37 -27.60
CA ASP A 7 -78.60 28.60 -28.40
C ASP A 7 -77.34 28.27 -27.58
N THR A 8 -77.24 27.03 -27.11
CA THR A 8 -76.08 26.52 -26.34
C THR A 8 -74.91 26.08 -27.21
N ARG A 9 -74.85 26.47 -28.50
CA ARG A 9 -73.87 25.92 -29.45
C ARG A 9 -72.51 26.62 -29.50
N ASN A 10 -72.29 27.69 -28.74
CA ASN A 10 -70.99 28.38 -28.69
C ASN A 10 -70.35 28.28 -27.31
N PHE A 11 -70.10 27.06 -26.85
CA PHE A 11 -69.09 26.81 -25.82
C PHE A 11 -67.76 26.60 -26.55
N GLU A 12 -67.07 27.68 -26.90
CA GLU A 12 -65.65 27.58 -27.23
C GLU A 12 -64.95 27.13 -25.94
N PRO A 13 -64.26 25.97 -25.93
CA PRO A 13 -63.47 25.59 -24.76
C PRO A 13 -62.43 26.68 -24.56
N GLU A 14 -62.42 27.32 -23.38
CA GLU A 14 -61.30 28.20 -22.99
C GLU A 14 -59.99 27.44 -23.27
N PRO A 15 -58.97 28.09 -23.85
CA PRO A 15 -57.68 27.46 -24.00
C PRO A 15 -57.21 27.05 -22.61
N ASP A 16 -57.17 25.75 -22.38
CA ASP A 16 -56.70 25.13 -21.14
C ASP A 16 -55.29 25.69 -20.88
N VAL A 17 -55.20 26.65 -19.96
CA VAL A 17 -53.96 27.36 -19.68
C VAL A 17 -53.06 26.34 -19.02
N LEU A 18 -52.20 25.68 -19.80
CA LEU A 18 -51.21 24.74 -19.29
C LEU A 18 -50.31 25.51 -18.32
N GLU A 19 -50.63 25.46 -17.02
CA GLU A 19 -49.80 26.05 -15.97
C GLU A 19 -48.38 25.51 -16.16
N PRO A 20 -47.34 26.38 -16.24
CA PRO A 20 -46.00 25.93 -16.54
C PRO A 20 -45.54 24.94 -15.47
N GLU A 21 -45.24 23.71 -15.91
CA GLU A 21 -44.79 22.61 -15.06
C GLU A 21 -43.49 23.01 -14.35
N ARG A 22 -43.56 23.24 -13.04
CA ARG A 22 -42.41 23.70 -12.26
C ARG A 22 -41.55 22.49 -11.86
N MET A 23 -40.27 22.48 -12.25
CA MET A 23 -39.32 21.48 -11.75
C MET A 23 -39.11 21.65 -10.25
N SER A 24 -39.16 20.53 -9.51
CA SER A 24 -38.93 20.54 -8.07
C SER A 24 -37.45 20.81 -7.76
N ILE A 25 -37.17 21.93 -7.11
CA ILE A 25 -35.82 22.33 -6.63
C ILE A 25 -35.22 21.21 -5.76
N LEU A 26 -36.04 20.47 -5.02
CA LEU A 26 -35.61 19.31 -4.22
C LEU A 26 -35.05 18.16 -5.07
N ALA A 27 -35.55 17.94 -6.29
CA ALA A 27 -35.04 16.91 -7.19
C ALA A 27 -33.66 17.30 -7.75
N ILE A 28 -33.45 18.58 -8.04
CA ILE A 28 -32.15 19.13 -8.44
C ILE A 28 -31.16 19.02 -7.29
N LEU A 29 -31.56 19.37 -6.06
CA LEU A 29 -30.72 19.21 -4.87
C LEU A 29 -30.36 17.75 -4.59
N ALA A 30 -31.30 16.81 -4.76
CA ALA A 30 -31.02 15.38 -4.63
C ALA A 30 -29.98 14.90 -5.68
N LEU A 31 -30.04 15.40 -6.91
CA LEU A 31 -29.05 15.11 -7.95
C LEU A 31 -27.69 15.74 -7.61
N VAL A 32 -27.66 17.00 -7.21
CA VAL A 32 -26.43 17.72 -6.86
C VAL A 32 -25.74 17.11 -5.64
N PHE A 33 -26.49 16.77 -4.58
CA PHE A 33 -25.94 16.07 -3.42
C PHE A 33 -25.55 14.62 -3.71
N GLY A 34 -26.26 13.95 -4.63
CA GLY A 34 -25.85 12.64 -5.14
C GLY A 34 -24.58 12.68 -6.00
N LEU A 35 -24.33 13.82 -6.66
CA LEU A 35 -23.17 14.05 -7.53
C LEU A 35 -21.94 14.58 -6.78
N ILE A 36 -22.12 15.27 -5.64
CA ILE A 36 -21.03 15.66 -4.72
C ILE A 36 -20.57 14.42 -3.95
N CYS A 37 -19.90 13.51 -4.66
CA CYS A 37 -19.43 12.21 -4.17
C CYS A 37 -18.07 12.27 -3.44
N PHE A 38 -17.43 13.43 -3.41
CA PHE A 38 -16.07 13.61 -2.88
C PHE A 38 -15.99 13.89 -1.39
N ILE A 39 -17.10 14.26 -0.75
CA ILE A 39 -17.12 14.52 0.70
C ILE A 39 -17.77 13.33 1.41
N PRO A 40 -17.04 12.62 2.29
CA PRO A 40 -17.61 11.52 3.06
C PRO A 40 -18.81 12.03 3.89
N LEU A 41 -19.84 11.19 4.06
CA LEU A 41 -21.13 11.45 4.74
C LEU A 41 -22.18 12.31 4.01
N LEU A 42 -21.83 13.09 2.98
CA LEU A 42 -22.83 13.81 2.16
C LEU A 42 -23.81 12.93 1.35
N PRO A 43 -23.47 11.71 0.92
CA PRO A 43 -24.42 10.82 0.26
C PRO A 43 -25.64 10.47 1.13
N LEU A 44 -25.49 10.45 2.45
CA LEU A 44 -26.61 10.24 3.39
C LEU A 44 -27.62 11.38 3.30
N LEU A 45 -27.16 12.62 3.14
CA LEU A 45 -28.04 13.78 2.89
C LEU A 45 -28.70 13.68 1.52
N GLY A 46 -28.00 13.15 0.51
CA GLY A 46 -28.57 12.84 -0.80
C GLY A 46 -29.73 11.83 -0.72
N ILE A 47 -29.62 10.80 0.12
CA ILE A 47 -30.68 9.81 0.35
C ILE A 47 -31.88 10.48 1.06
N VAL A 48 -31.65 11.27 2.11
CA VAL A 48 -32.73 11.96 2.85
C VAL A 48 -33.44 13.00 1.96
N CYS A 49 -32.69 13.78 1.18
CA CYS A 49 -33.25 14.75 0.23
C CYS A 49 -33.97 14.04 -0.93
N GLY A 50 -33.46 12.91 -1.43
CA GLY A 50 -34.10 12.10 -2.46
C GLY A 50 -35.45 11.52 -1.99
N ILE A 51 -35.50 10.94 -0.79
CA ILE A 51 -36.75 10.44 -0.17
C ILE A 51 -37.74 11.59 0.04
N SER A 52 -37.28 12.72 0.58
CA SER A 52 -38.13 13.89 0.83
C SER A 52 -38.67 14.51 -0.47
N GLY A 53 -37.86 14.52 -1.53
CA GLY A 53 -38.25 14.98 -2.87
C GLY A 53 -39.28 14.07 -3.50
N LEU A 54 -39.13 12.75 -3.35
CA LEU A 54 -40.08 11.77 -3.87
C LEU A 54 -41.45 11.87 -3.16
N ILE A 55 -41.45 12.07 -1.84
CA ILE A 55 -42.68 12.30 -1.06
C ILE A 55 -43.37 13.60 -1.50
N SER A 56 -42.62 14.67 -1.73
CA SER A 56 -43.15 15.98 -2.18
C SER A 56 -43.75 15.91 -3.59
N ILE A 57 -43.10 15.21 -4.52
CA ILE A 57 -43.59 15.00 -5.89
C ILE A 57 -44.89 14.18 -5.88
N ASN A 58 -44.91 13.06 -5.13
CA ASN A 58 -46.09 12.19 -5.03
C ASN A 58 -47.29 12.93 -4.39
N ARG A 59 -47.04 13.87 -3.47
CA ARG A 59 -48.07 14.68 -2.83
C ARG A 59 -48.59 15.82 -3.72
N SER A 60 -47.92 16.15 -4.83
CA SER A 60 -48.24 17.28 -5.71
C SER A 60 -49.31 17.01 -6.78
N ARG A 61 -49.81 15.76 -6.89
CA ARG A 61 -50.88 15.34 -7.83
C ARG A 61 -50.66 15.82 -9.29
N GLY A 62 -49.44 15.72 -9.81
CA GLY A 62 -49.13 16.00 -11.22
C GLY A 62 -48.66 17.43 -11.54
N ARG A 63 -48.49 18.30 -10.55
CA ARG A 63 -48.03 19.70 -10.76
C ARG A 63 -46.51 19.87 -10.83
N LEU A 64 -45.74 18.85 -10.45
CA LEU A 64 -44.27 18.88 -10.42
C LEU A 64 -43.69 17.77 -11.31
N ALA A 65 -43.02 18.15 -12.40
CA ALA A 65 -42.13 17.25 -13.15
C ALA A 65 -40.86 16.96 -12.35
N GLY A 66 -40.30 15.76 -12.53
CA GLY A 66 -38.96 15.42 -12.02
C GLY A 66 -38.81 14.08 -11.31
N THR A 67 -39.81 13.19 -11.36
CA THR A 67 -39.75 11.86 -10.74
C THR A 67 -38.54 11.04 -11.22
N GLY A 68 -38.23 11.08 -12.52
CA GLY A 68 -37.07 10.40 -13.09
C GLY A 68 -35.73 10.91 -12.53
N MET A 69 -35.60 12.23 -12.35
CA MET A 69 -34.41 12.84 -11.76
C MET A 69 -34.27 12.51 -10.26
N ALA A 70 -35.39 12.47 -9.52
CA ALA A 70 -35.39 12.10 -8.11
C ALA A 70 -34.98 10.62 -7.90
N ILE A 71 -35.47 9.70 -8.74
CA ILE A 71 -35.08 8.28 -8.71
C ILE A 71 -33.62 8.11 -9.11
N ALA A 72 -33.16 8.80 -10.17
CA ALA A 72 -31.75 8.75 -10.59
C ALA A 72 -30.80 9.23 -9.47
N GLY A 73 -31.13 10.34 -8.80
CA GLY A 73 -30.35 10.85 -7.66
C GLY A 73 -30.33 9.86 -6.49
N LEU A 74 -31.45 9.18 -6.20
CA LEU A 74 -31.54 8.18 -5.14
C LEU A 74 -30.70 6.93 -5.46
N ILE A 75 -30.77 6.42 -6.69
CA ILE A 75 -29.99 5.25 -7.13
C ILE A 75 -28.49 5.57 -7.11
N LEU A 76 -28.09 6.72 -7.65
CA LEU A 76 -26.70 7.17 -7.63
C LEU A 76 -26.21 7.37 -6.19
N GLY A 77 -27.00 7.98 -5.32
CA GLY A 77 -26.67 8.15 -3.90
C GLY A 77 -26.45 6.80 -3.18
N LEU A 78 -27.31 5.81 -3.43
CA LEU A 78 -27.16 4.46 -2.88
C LEU A 78 -25.91 3.75 -3.42
N LEU A 79 -25.66 3.80 -4.73
CA LEU A 79 -24.50 3.18 -5.35
C LEU A 79 -23.19 3.79 -4.82
N PHE A 80 -23.10 5.11 -4.71
CA PHE A 80 -21.92 5.77 -4.15
C PHE A 80 -21.76 5.51 -2.66
N THR A 81 -22.84 5.45 -1.89
CA THR A 81 -22.78 5.09 -0.46
C THR A 81 -22.27 3.66 -0.28
N ALA A 82 -22.77 2.71 -1.07
CA ALA A 82 -22.31 1.32 -1.05
C ALA A 82 -20.84 1.22 -1.45
N LEU A 83 -20.41 1.96 -2.48
CA LEU A 83 -19.02 2.01 -2.91
C LEU A 83 -18.09 2.59 -1.84
N GLN A 84 -18.46 3.73 -1.23
CA GLN A 84 -17.70 4.31 -0.12
C GLN A 84 -17.64 3.37 1.08
N GLY A 85 -18.75 2.69 1.41
CA GLY A 85 -18.78 1.68 2.47
C GLY A 85 -17.83 0.51 2.19
N ALA A 86 -17.80 0.02 0.94
CA ALA A 86 -16.88 -1.03 0.52
C ALA A 86 -15.41 -0.59 0.59
N ILE A 87 -15.08 0.62 0.13
CA ILE A 87 -13.74 1.19 0.20
C ILE A 87 -13.33 1.41 1.67
N GLY A 88 -14.20 1.99 2.48
CA GLY A 88 -13.95 2.23 3.90
C GLY A 88 -13.71 0.93 4.68
N LEU A 89 -14.53 -0.09 4.45
CA LEU A 89 -14.33 -1.42 5.05
C LEU A 89 -13.03 -2.06 4.55
N GLY A 90 -12.73 -1.93 3.26
CA GLY A 90 -11.47 -2.38 2.68
C GLY A 90 -10.26 -1.72 3.32
N MET A 91 -10.32 -0.40 3.53
CA MET A 91 -9.25 0.37 4.18
C MET A 91 -9.06 -0.03 5.65
N VAL A 92 -10.14 -0.22 6.42
CA VAL A 92 -10.05 -0.68 7.81
C VAL A 92 -9.42 -2.08 7.87
N LYS A 93 -9.83 -3.01 6.99
CA LYS A 93 -9.22 -4.33 6.92
C LYS A 93 -7.74 -4.27 6.51
N ALA A 94 -7.39 -3.40 5.56
CA ALA A 94 -6.00 -3.21 5.15
C ALA A 94 -5.14 -2.68 6.32
N LEU A 95 -5.61 -1.66 7.05
CA LEU A 95 -4.92 -1.14 8.23
C LEU A 95 -4.77 -2.20 9.33
N GLN A 96 -5.80 -3.02 9.56
CA GLN A 96 -5.73 -4.14 10.49
C GLN A 96 -4.71 -5.20 10.06
N MET A 97 -4.62 -5.49 8.75
CA MET A 97 -3.62 -6.40 8.22
C MET A 97 -2.21 -5.86 8.41
N VAL A 98 -1.96 -4.59 8.09
CA VAL A 98 -0.66 -3.93 8.33
C VAL A 98 -0.29 -3.99 9.81
N SER A 99 -1.27 -3.73 10.69
CA SER A 99 -1.04 -3.75 12.13
C SER A 99 -0.64 -5.16 12.61
N LYS A 100 -1.33 -6.20 12.16
CA LYS A 100 -1.05 -7.59 12.57
C LYS A 100 0.21 -8.20 11.95
N GLU A 101 0.42 -7.95 10.66
CA GLU A 101 1.48 -8.62 9.90
C GLU A 101 2.81 -7.87 9.95
N MET A 102 2.78 -6.55 10.18
CA MET A 102 3.99 -5.71 10.11
C MET A 102 4.27 -5.03 11.45
N VAL A 103 3.29 -4.30 12.00
CA VAL A 103 3.50 -3.49 13.22
C VAL A 103 3.65 -4.36 14.46
N ALA A 104 2.81 -5.39 14.64
CA ALA A 104 2.86 -6.24 15.83
C ALA A 104 4.20 -7.00 15.96
N PRO A 105 4.73 -7.66 14.91
CA PRO A 105 6.06 -8.28 14.99
C PRO A 105 7.19 -7.26 15.22
N ALA A 106 7.12 -6.10 14.56
CA ALA A 106 8.08 -5.01 14.76
C ALA A 106 8.08 -4.48 16.20
N SER A 107 6.89 -4.27 16.75
CA SER A 107 6.69 -3.79 18.11
C SER A 107 7.10 -4.84 19.14
N ALA A 108 6.81 -6.12 18.89
CA ALA A 108 7.24 -7.22 19.75
C ALA A 108 8.77 -7.34 19.78
N LEU A 109 9.45 -7.19 18.63
CA LEU A 109 10.90 -7.18 18.54
C LEU A 109 11.51 -6.01 19.32
N ALA A 110 11.01 -4.79 19.11
CA ALA A 110 11.47 -3.60 19.83
C ALA A 110 11.23 -3.71 21.34
N SER A 111 10.07 -4.25 21.74
CA SER A 111 9.74 -4.50 23.14
C SER A 111 10.66 -5.57 23.76
N SER A 112 10.96 -6.64 23.03
CA SER A 112 11.90 -7.68 23.49
C SER A 112 13.31 -7.12 23.66
N LEU A 113 13.75 -6.24 22.76
CA LEU A 113 15.03 -5.53 22.89
C LEU A 113 15.08 -4.63 24.13
N ASP A 114 14.02 -3.87 24.41
CA ASP A 114 13.98 -2.99 25.60
C ASP A 114 13.92 -3.80 26.91
N ASN A 115 13.17 -4.90 26.92
CA ASN A 115 13.03 -5.83 28.05
C ASN A 115 14.20 -6.81 28.21
N GLN A 116 15.21 -6.75 27.34
CA GLN A 116 16.37 -7.67 27.33
C GLN A 116 16.04 -9.14 27.12
N ASP A 117 14.91 -9.44 26.47
CA ASP A 117 14.57 -10.80 26.04
C ASP A 117 15.30 -11.13 24.72
N PHE A 118 16.62 -11.31 24.82
CA PHE A 118 17.47 -11.54 23.65
C PHE A 118 17.22 -12.89 22.97
N GLU A 119 16.60 -13.84 23.67
CA GLU A 119 16.16 -15.09 23.04
C GLU A 119 15.02 -14.82 22.06
N ALA A 120 13.98 -14.10 22.48
CA ALA A 120 12.87 -13.71 21.60
C ALA A 120 13.36 -12.84 20.43
N VAL A 121 14.30 -11.92 20.68
CA VAL A 121 14.94 -11.13 19.61
C VAL A 121 15.57 -12.04 18.56
N ARG A 122 16.42 -12.99 18.96
CA ARG A 122 17.05 -13.93 18.00
C ARG A 122 16.02 -14.75 17.23
N GLN A 123 14.93 -15.17 17.86
CA GLN A 123 13.88 -15.95 17.20
C GLN A 123 13.18 -15.15 16.09
N SER A 124 13.03 -13.83 16.27
CA SER A 124 12.48 -12.92 15.25
C SER A 124 13.42 -12.65 14.06
N LEU A 125 14.72 -12.92 14.24
CA LEU A 125 15.73 -12.74 13.20
C LEU A 125 15.84 -13.97 12.29
N VAL A 126 16.27 -13.73 11.04
CA VAL A 126 16.69 -14.78 10.11
C VAL A 126 17.81 -15.61 10.71
N VAL A 127 17.86 -16.91 10.37
CA VAL A 127 18.83 -17.87 10.94
C VAL A 127 20.27 -17.39 10.82
N ALA A 128 20.64 -16.75 9.70
CA ALA A 128 21.97 -16.21 9.45
C ALA A 128 22.37 -15.06 10.39
N ALA A 129 21.40 -14.30 10.92
CA ALA A 129 21.62 -13.14 11.77
C ALA A 129 21.61 -13.48 13.27
N ARG A 130 20.99 -14.60 13.67
CA ARG A 130 20.91 -15.05 15.07
C ARG A 130 22.24 -15.13 15.81
N PRO A 131 23.34 -15.69 15.25
CA PRO A 131 24.62 -15.75 15.97
C PRO A 131 25.28 -14.38 16.13
N LEU A 132 24.90 -13.38 15.32
CA LEU A 132 25.44 -12.02 15.38
C LEU A 132 24.69 -11.14 16.38
N ALA A 133 23.41 -11.43 16.65
CA ALA A 133 22.63 -10.77 17.69
C ALA A 133 23.02 -11.31 19.08
N THR A 134 24.22 -11.00 19.54
CA THR A 134 24.71 -11.38 20.88
C THR A 134 23.96 -10.61 21.97
N ASP A 135 23.96 -11.12 23.20
CA ASP A 135 23.34 -10.44 24.35
C ASP A 135 24.04 -9.10 24.66
N GLU A 136 25.33 -9.02 24.32
CA GLU A 136 26.12 -7.79 24.42
C GLU A 136 25.67 -6.76 23.37
N ALA A 137 25.51 -7.18 22.11
CA ALA A 137 25.01 -6.31 21.04
C ALA A 137 23.60 -5.79 21.35
N GLY A 138 22.71 -6.66 21.85
CA GLY A 138 21.36 -6.27 22.27
C GLY A 138 21.36 -5.26 23.43
N ARG A 139 22.24 -5.44 24.43
CA ARG A 139 22.41 -4.47 25.53
C ARG A 139 22.97 -3.15 25.03
N ALA A 140 24.03 -3.17 24.24
CA ALA A 140 24.64 -1.98 23.67
C ALA A 140 23.65 -1.18 22.80
N PHE A 141 22.83 -1.88 22.00
CA PHE A 141 21.78 -1.27 21.22
C PHE A 141 20.76 -0.55 22.11
N ARG A 142 20.23 -1.24 23.13
CA ARG A 142 19.25 -0.67 24.07
C ARG A 142 19.80 0.53 24.83
N ASP A 143 20.96 0.35 25.44
CA ASP A 143 21.59 1.38 26.27
C ASP A 143 21.96 2.60 25.43
N GLY A 144 22.34 2.40 24.17
CA GLY A 144 22.71 3.46 23.24
C GLY A 144 21.58 4.44 22.89
N TYR A 145 20.31 4.04 23.00
CA TYR A 145 19.16 4.93 22.78
C TYR A 145 18.45 5.37 24.06
N ARG A 146 18.57 4.63 25.17
CA ARG A 146 17.81 4.93 26.39
C ARG A 146 18.14 6.30 26.99
N ASP A 147 19.37 6.78 26.81
CA ASP A 147 19.76 8.11 27.28
C ASP A 147 18.95 9.22 26.60
N GLU A 148 18.78 9.14 25.28
CA GLU A 148 18.08 10.14 24.47
C GLU A 148 16.56 9.94 24.46
N LEU A 149 16.09 8.71 24.24
CA LEU A 149 14.69 8.39 24.00
C LEU A 149 13.96 7.80 25.22
N GLY A 150 14.68 7.23 26.18
CA GLY A 150 14.09 6.48 27.30
C GLY A 150 13.55 5.10 26.88
N ALA A 151 12.66 4.52 27.68
CA ALA A 151 12.11 3.19 27.41
C ALA A 151 11.21 3.18 26.16
N PHE A 152 11.22 2.06 25.43
CA PHE A 152 10.31 1.85 24.31
C PHE A 152 8.87 1.67 24.82
N LYS A 153 7.90 2.29 24.14
CA LYS A 153 6.48 2.16 24.48
C LYS A 153 5.72 1.33 23.45
N SER A 154 5.71 1.79 22.20
CA SER A 154 4.92 1.19 21.14
C SER A 154 5.29 1.75 19.78
N ILE A 155 4.92 1.03 18.72
CA ILE A 155 4.77 1.61 17.38
C ILE A 155 3.30 2.03 17.26
N PRO A 156 2.98 3.26 16.78
CA PRO A 156 1.59 3.67 16.56
C PRO A 156 0.85 2.72 15.60
N GLU A 157 -0.45 2.59 15.79
CA GLU A 157 -1.30 1.74 14.95
C GLU A 157 -2.43 2.54 14.30
N GLY A 158 -3.08 1.94 13.30
CA GLY A 158 -4.27 2.53 12.66
C GLY A 158 -4.04 3.93 12.11
N TRP A 159 -4.84 4.90 12.57
CA TRP A 159 -4.76 6.27 12.09
C TRP A 159 -3.51 7.01 12.57
N ASP A 160 -3.03 6.73 13.77
CA ASP A 160 -1.84 7.37 14.31
C ASP A 160 -0.60 6.95 13.53
N LEU A 161 -0.56 5.70 13.05
CA LEU A 161 0.49 5.24 12.14
C LEU A 161 0.49 6.02 10.83
N VAL A 162 -0.69 6.25 10.23
CA VAL A 162 -0.83 7.02 8.99
C VAL A 162 -0.33 8.45 9.19
N MET A 163 -0.71 9.10 10.29
CA MET A 163 -0.25 10.44 10.63
C MET A 163 1.26 10.48 10.92
N ALA A 164 1.79 9.47 11.61
CA ALA A 164 3.21 9.36 11.87
C ALA A 164 4.01 9.22 10.57
N TYR A 165 3.56 8.39 9.61
CA TYR A 165 4.18 8.33 8.28
C TYR A 165 4.05 9.63 7.48
N ALA A 166 2.92 10.33 7.56
CA ALA A 166 2.75 11.62 6.90
C ALA A 166 3.75 12.66 7.44
N SER A 167 3.95 12.69 8.76
CA SER A 167 4.95 13.56 9.38
C SER A 167 6.39 13.15 9.02
N LEU A 168 6.69 11.85 9.00
CA LEU A 168 7.96 11.32 8.52
C LEU A 168 8.24 11.70 7.08
N GLY A 169 7.25 11.70 6.19
CA GLY A 169 7.43 12.14 4.80
C GLY A 169 7.99 13.56 4.70
N SER A 170 7.45 14.49 5.49
CA SER A 170 7.97 15.87 5.57
C SER A 170 9.36 15.95 6.22
N GLN A 171 9.66 15.07 7.17
CA GLN A 171 10.98 14.98 7.82
C GLN A 171 12.03 14.33 6.91
N PHE A 172 11.67 13.32 6.11
CA PHE A 172 12.56 12.68 5.14
C PHE A 172 12.90 13.60 3.97
N GLN A 173 11.98 14.49 3.58
CA GLN A 173 12.28 15.57 2.63
C GLN A 173 13.36 16.50 3.17
N SER A 174 13.43 16.74 4.49
CA SER A 174 14.51 17.52 5.11
C SER A 174 15.75 16.68 5.44
N MET A 175 15.60 15.36 5.65
CA MET A 175 16.69 14.38 5.83
C MET A 175 17.19 13.77 4.50
N GLN A 176 17.08 14.49 3.37
CA GLN A 176 17.63 14.09 2.06
C GLN A 176 19.12 13.70 2.06
N ASN A 177 19.85 13.93 3.16
CA ASN A 177 21.24 13.55 3.35
C ASN A 177 21.49 12.15 3.95
N LEU A 178 20.46 11.34 4.25
CA LEU A 178 20.67 9.95 4.68
C LEU A 178 21.02 9.04 3.48
N GLN A 179 22.28 9.14 3.03
CA GLN A 179 22.93 8.25 2.08
C GLN A 179 22.94 6.82 2.65
N GLY A 180 21.96 5.99 2.26
CA GLY A 180 21.87 4.59 2.72
C GLY A 180 20.45 4.03 2.82
N VAL A 181 19.43 4.91 2.87
CA VAL A 181 18.01 4.51 2.87
C VAL A 181 17.42 4.52 1.46
N GLN A 182 17.94 5.36 0.57
CA GLN A 182 17.46 5.46 -0.82
C GLN A 182 17.84 4.22 -1.64
N GLY A 183 16.85 3.56 -2.23
CA GLY A 183 17.03 2.43 -3.16
C GLY A 183 17.00 1.04 -2.52
N ARG A 184 16.84 0.94 -1.18
CA ARG A 184 16.70 -0.34 -0.48
C ARG A 184 15.24 -0.77 -0.41
N ASN A 185 14.88 -1.75 -1.23
CA ASN A 185 13.53 -2.36 -1.24
C ASN A 185 13.32 -3.36 -0.08
N ASP A 186 14.34 -3.58 0.75
CA ASP A 186 14.37 -4.51 1.88
C ASP A 186 14.32 -3.79 3.24
N LEU A 187 14.09 -2.47 3.24
CA LEU A 187 14.08 -1.64 4.44
C LEU A 187 12.70 -1.02 4.67
N LEU A 188 12.12 -1.23 5.85
CA LEU A 188 10.86 -0.63 6.26
C LEU A 188 11.08 0.26 7.50
N PRO A 189 10.85 1.58 7.40
CA PRO A 189 10.91 2.47 8.54
C PRO A 189 9.60 2.43 9.34
N PHE A 190 9.66 2.30 10.66
CA PHE A 190 8.54 2.34 11.59
C PHE A 190 8.71 3.47 12.61
N PRO A 191 7.77 4.42 12.71
CA PRO A 191 7.81 5.42 13.78
C PRO A 191 7.62 4.71 15.12
N ALA A 192 8.58 4.80 16.03
CA ALA A 192 8.53 4.17 17.35
C ALA A 192 8.42 5.25 18.42
N THR A 193 7.44 5.09 19.32
CA THR A 193 7.24 5.98 20.46
C THR A 193 8.02 5.46 21.66
N PHE A 194 8.77 6.37 22.28
CA PHE A 194 9.54 6.14 23.51
C PHE A 194 9.07 7.10 24.61
N GLU A 195 9.66 7.02 25.80
CA GLU A 195 9.31 7.88 26.93
C GLU A 195 9.57 9.37 26.68
N LYS A 196 10.70 9.71 26.05
CA LYS A 196 11.18 11.08 25.86
C LYS A 196 10.95 11.62 24.43
N GLY A 197 10.44 10.81 23.51
CA GLY A 197 10.20 11.23 22.15
C GLY A 197 9.92 10.09 21.18
N THR A 198 10.04 10.37 19.89
CA THR A 198 9.83 9.41 18.81
C THR A 198 11.16 9.12 18.13
N GLY A 199 11.50 7.85 17.94
CA GLY A 199 12.61 7.40 17.11
C GLY A 199 12.08 6.71 15.84
N LEU A 200 12.94 6.51 14.86
CA LEU A 200 12.58 5.77 13.64
C LEU A 200 13.28 4.42 13.63
N LEU A 201 12.51 3.36 13.85
CA LEU A 201 12.99 1.98 13.82
C LEU A 201 13.07 1.51 12.36
N LEU A 202 14.26 1.20 11.89
CA LEU A 202 14.47 0.64 10.57
C LEU A 202 14.57 -0.88 10.69
N LEU A 203 13.64 -1.59 10.05
CA LEU A 203 13.66 -3.03 9.97
C LEU A 203 14.08 -3.45 8.57
N THR A 204 15.19 -4.18 8.50
CA THR A 204 15.60 -4.84 7.27
C THR A 204 14.99 -6.23 7.25
N PHE A 205 14.28 -6.59 6.19
CA PHE A 205 13.62 -7.89 6.06
C PHE A 205 14.26 -8.71 4.95
N GLU A 206 14.15 -10.03 5.06
CA GLU A 206 14.36 -10.89 3.90
C GLU A 206 13.11 -10.85 3.03
N GLN A 207 13.25 -10.43 1.78
CA GLN A 207 12.11 -10.46 0.86
C GLN A 207 11.65 -11.91 0.69
N PRO A 208 10.36 -12.19 0.90
CA PRO A 208 9.83 -13.52 0.63
C PRO A 208 9.99 -13.82 -0.87
N SER A 209 10.20 -15.09 -1.22
CA SER A 209 10.40 -15.47 -2.63
C SER A 209 9.25 -14.97 -3.50
N ASN A 210 9.50 -14.74 -4.80
CA ASN A 210 8.52 -14.20 -5.76
C ASN A 210 7.19 -14.99 -5.84
N ASN A 211 7.13 -16.19 -5.27
CA ASN A 211 5.94 -17.06 -5.25
C ASN A 211 5.16 -17.04 -3.92
N ALA A 212 5.54 -16.20 -2.95
CA ALA A 212 4.90 -16.17 -1.64
C ALA A 212 3.46 -15.61 -1.72
N VAL A 213 2.50 -16.37 -1.19
CA VAL A 213 1.10 -15.94 -1.16
C VAL A 213 0.88 -14.94 -0.01
N PRO A 214 0.37 -13.72 -0.28
CA PRO A 214 0.05 -12.75 0.77
C PRO A 214 -0.87 -13.35 1.85
N GLY A 215 -0.48 -13.21 3.12
CA GLY A 215 -1.26 -13.67 4.28
C GLY A 215 -1.18 -15.17 4.62
N LYS A 216 -0.51 -15.99 3.79
CA LYS A 216 -0.29 -17.42 4.07
C LYS A 216 1.19 -17.76 4.30
N ASP A 217 2.08 -17.19 3.49
CA ASP A 217 3.51 -17.55 3.48
C ASP A 217 4.42 -16.37 3.85
N ARG A 218 3.84 -15.22 4.20
CA ARG A 218 4.58 -13.99 4.54
C ARG A 218 4.85 -13.89 6.04
N ILE A 219 5.71 -14.76 6.56
CA ILE A 219 6.35 -14.50 7.85
C ILE A 219 7.53 -13.55 7.59
N PHE A 220 7.46 -12.34 8.12
CA PHE A 220 8.57 -11.41 8.03
C PHE A 220 9.66 -11.82 9.02
N TYR A 221 10.77 -12.33 8.51
CA TYR A 221 11.98 -12.50 9.28
C TYR A 221 12.88 -11.29 9.09
N PHE A 222 13.37 -10.74 10.20
CA PHE A 222 14.22 -9.56 10.18
C PHE A 222 15.69 -9.97 9.99
N LYS A 223 16.38 -9.31 9.05
CA LYS A 223 17.82 -9.41 8.87
C LYS A 223 18.57 -8.54 9.87
N ASN A 224 18.06 -7.33 10.10
CA ASN A 224 18.63 -6.37 11.03
C ASN A 224 17.57 -5.41 11.58
N VAL A 225 17.93 -4.78 12.69
CA VAL A 225 17.21 -3.68 13.31
C VAL A 225 18.18 -2.51 13.46
N ALA A 226 17.75 -1.33 13.05
CA ALA A 226 18.44 -0.09 13.38
C ALA A 226 17.47 0.93 13.95
N LEU A 227 17.98 1.92 14.67
CA LEU A 227 17.19 3.02 15.20
C LEU A 227 17.87 4.34 14.82
N ILE A 228 17.09 5.24 14.21
CA ILE A 228 17.47 6.63 14.01
C ILE A 228 16.82 7.44 15.13
N MET A 229 17.64 8.17 15.87
CA MET A 229 17.18 9.06 16.94
C MET A 229 16.95 10.48 16.42
N PRO A 230 16.19 11.33 17.14
CA PRO A 230 15.98 12.73 16.78
C PRO A 230 17.28 13.52 16.53
N SER A 231 18.37 13.19 17.24
CA SER A 231 19.70 13.75 17.01
C SER A 231 20.32 13.41 15.64
N GLY A 232 19.73 12.46 14.91
CA GLY A 232 20.26 11.93 13.65
C GLY A 232 21.28 10.79 13.84
N LYS A 233 21.63 10.44 15.08
CA LYS A 233 22.49 9.29 15.39
C LYS A 233 21.75 7.99 15.05
N VAL A 234 22.46 7.06 14.40
CA VAL A 234 21.97 5.74 14.02
C VAL A 234 22.67 4.68 14.86
N ILE A 235 21.90 3.74 15.39
CA ILE A 235 22.41 2.59 16.15
C ILE A 235 21.89 1.34 15.47
N ASN A 236 22.76 0.37 15.23
CA ASN A 236 22.39 -0.91 14.61
C ASN A 236 22.52 -2.02 15.65
N LEU A 237 21.61 -3.00 15.62
CA LEU A 237 21.69 -4.19 16.47
C LEU A 237 22.84 -5.08 16.01
N ILE A 238 22.93 -5.31 14.70
CA ILE A 238 24.04 -6.02 14.07
C ILE A 238 24.78 -5.03 13.17
N ASP A 239 26.10 -5.04 13.24
CA ASP A 239 26.94 -4.20 12.38
C ASP A 239 26.59 -4.42 10.90
N PRO A 240 26.17 -3.38 10.15
CA PRO A 240 25.79 -3.50 8.76
C PRO A 240 26.92 -4.01 7.85
N ASP A 241 28.18 -3.83 8.23
CA ASP A 241 29.35 -4.29 7.47
C ASP A 241 29.72 -5.75 7.79
N SER A 242 28.98 -6.41 8.68
CA SER A 242 29.17 -7.83 8.97
C SER A 242 28.90 -8.68 7.73
N ALA A 243 29.82 -9.59 7.39
CA ALA A 243 29.75 -10.47 6.23
C ALA A 243 28.42 -11.27 6.08
N ALA A 244 27.68 -11.50 7.17
CA ALA A 244 26.37 -12.18 7.14
C ALA A 244 25.21 -11.30 6.60
N MET A 245 25.37 -9.98 6.54
CA MET A 245 24.42 -9.06 5.86
C MET A 245 24.57 -9.11 4.34
N ILE A 246 25.73 -9.56 3.85
CA ILE A 246 26.18 -9.46 2.46
C ILE A 246 25.98 -10.77 1.68
N ALA A 247 25.69 -11.91 2.32
CA ALA A 247 25.61 -13.18 1.60
C ALA A 247 24.26 -13.39 0.87
N PRO A 248 24.20 -13.28 -0.48
CA PRO A 248 23.23 -14.04 -1.24
C PRO A 248 23.54 -15.54 -1.09
N ALA A 249 22.49 -16.34 -1.04
CA ALA A 249 22.46 -17.80 -0.92
C ALA A 249 23.78 -18.53 -1.27
N ILE A 250 24.29 -19.32 -0.34
CA ILE A 250 25.22 -20.41 -0.68
C ILE A 250 24.48 -21.36 -1.62
N LYS A 251 24.66 -21.19 -2.93
CA LYS A 251 24.53 -22.26 -3.92
C LYS A 251 25.90 -22.86 -4.11
N VAL A 252 26.27 -23.86 -3.30
CA VAL A 252 27.25 -24.84 -3.78
C VAL A 252 26.47 -25.84 -4.62
N LYS A 253 26.35 -25.56 -5.92
CA LYS A 253 26.36 -26.65 -6.90
C LYS A 253 27.76 -26.65 -7.47
N GLU A 254 28.49 -27.67 -7.08
CA GLU A 254 29.81 -28.04 -7.57
C GLU A 254 29.90 -27.79 -9.09
N PRO A 255 30.98 -27.17 -9.60
CA PRO A 255 31.19 -27.11 -11.04
C PRO A 255 31.10 -28.54 -11.57
N PRO A 256 30.28 -28.84 -12.59
CA PRO A 256 30.44 -30.10 -13.29
C PRO A 256 31.89 -30.15 -13.77
N GLN A 257 32.62 -31.19 -13.36
CA GLN A 257 33.96 -31.47 -13.85
C GLN A 257 33.95 -31.31 -15.38
N PRO A 258 34.98 -30.69 -15.98
CA PRO A 258 35.16 -30.75 -17.42
C PRO A 258 35.12 -32.24 -17.81
N PRO A 259 34.34 -32.64 -18.82
CA PRO A 259 34.34 -34.02 -19.27
C PRO A 259 35.78 -34.41 -19.62
N ASP A 260 36.23 -35.53 -19.04
CA ASP A 260 37.49 -36.18 -19.38
C ASP A 260 37.61 -36.23 -20.91
N SER A 261 38.66 -35.60 -21.43
CA SER A 261 39.01 -35.66 -22.84
C SER A 261 39.04 -37.13 -23.27
N PRO A 262 38.18 -37.58 -24.19
CA PRO A 262 38.24 -38.95 -24.67
C PRO A 262 39.56 -39.16 -25.40
N ASP A 263 40.23 -40.24 -25.01
CA ASP A 263 41.40 -40.82 -25.63
C ASP A 263 41.42 -40.68 -27.16
N SER A 264 42.57 -40.25 -27.66
CA SER A 264 42.97 -40.37 -29.05
C SER A 264 42.68 -41.76 -29.61
N PRO A 265 41.96 -41.87 -30.74
CA PRO A 265 42.04 -43.05 -31.58
C PRO A 265 43.12 -42.82 -32.65
N GLU A 266 44.08 -43.74 -32.61
CA GLU A 266 45.09 -44.09 -33.61
C GLU A 266 44.66 -43.85 -35.08
N LEU A 267 45.61 -43.36 -35.86
CA LEU A 267 45.58 -43.25 -37.32
C LEU A 267 45.15 -44.56 -38.02
N PRO A 268 44.61 -44.43 -39.24
CA PRO A 268 45.19 -45.22 -40.31
C PRO A 268 45.61 -44.37 -41.52
N ASP A 269 46.83 -44.69 -41.93
CA ASP A 269 47.51 -44.52 -43.19
C ASP A 269 46.60 -44.66 -44.43
N SER A 270 46.78 -43.79 -45.44
CA SER A 270 46.88 -44.17 -46.87
C SER A 270 46.85 -42.93 -47.79
N THR A 271 48.04 -42.61 -48.30
CA THR A 271 48.39 -42.31 -49.71
C THR A 271 47.67 -41.22 -50.53
N ALA A 272 48.54 -40.37 -51.09
CA ALA A 272 48.57 -39.85 -52.47
C ALA A 272 47.55 -38.76 -52.86
N GLN A 273 48.06 -37.57 -53.18
CA GLN A 273 48.43 -37.11 -54.54
C GLN A 273 48.41 -35.57 -54.51
N ASP A 274 49.58 -34.92 -54.49
CA ASP A 274 50.25 -34.36 -55.67
C ASP A 274 49.49 -33.16 -56.26
N ASP A 275 50.04 -31.95 -56.12
CA ASP A 275 50.51 -31.14 -57.26
C ASP A 275 50.88 -29.70 -56.81
N SER A 276 52.11 -29.32 -57.16
CA SER A 276 52.72 -28.00 -57.48
C SER A 276 52.10 -26.67 -56.99
N THR A 277 52.79 -25.56 -56.75
CA THR A 277 54.04 -24.95 -57.26
C THR A 277 54.29 -23.73 -56.35
N ASP A 278 55.47 -23.49 -55.78
CA ASP A 278 56.58 -22.69 -56.33
C ASP A 278 56.48 -21.15 -56.10
N ALA A 279 57.66 -20.56 -55.89
CA ALA A 279 58.06 -19.16 -55.69
C ALA A 279 57.74 -18.54 -54.31
N GLY A 280 58.69 -18.05 -53.51
CA GLY A 280 60.06 -17.61 -53.77
C GLY A 280 60.17 -16.08 -53.61
N GLN A 281 61.25 -15.64 -52.93
CA GLN A 281 61.68 -14.25 -52.65
C GLN A 281 61.00 -13.58 -51.43
N GLY A 282 61.70 -13.08 -50.41
CA GLY A 282 63.10 -12.67 -50.28
C GLY A 282 63.22 -11.15 -50.37
N GLY A 283 63.57 -10.48 -49.27
CA GLY A 283 63.93 -9.06 -49.29
C GLY A 283 63.68 -8.29 -48.00
N ARG A 284 64.75 -8.18 -47.21
CA ARG A 284 65.20 -7.01 -46.42
C ARG A 284 64.18 -6.09 -45.75
#